data_AF-A0A135USJ2-F1
#
_entry.id   AF-A0A135USJ2-F1
#
_cell.length_a   1.000
_cell.length_b   1.000
_cell.length_c   1.000
_cell.angle_alpha   90.00
_cell.angle_beta   90.00
_cell.angle_gamma   90.00
#
_symmetry.space_group_name_H-M   'P 1'
#
loop_
_entity.id
_entity.type
_entity.pdbx_description
1 polymer ?
#
loop_
_entity_poly.entity_id
_entity_poly.type
_entity_poly.pdbx_seq_one_letter_code
_entity_poly.pdbx_strand_id
1 'polypeptide(L)'
;MSSPSQHLKGGNNYQEDGNTHLHYQAHVQPPPDDDHLQALRGTRLPSIFDGTWMSTCVIHGIRHNEAFAMSEPVRKLCLGSDDRSFARARNARLIMSNIIPDMTSDDEKPYCIWYPDIASEDTYRALSTRYPDMRYLVGRACAVAGYDDLYSELGLLPEVSVAEEARDNISKKGSKIIFEKIMLQPVCYAILNDYNRSSNSKNPLAPAFMNGDTAVRSSLDVRVGLKDYKGWGKHYFNITEDFNIDECSSETTNVEELAPEHIALFYTPILSHLPTTNKDALILMAAYEGNLERYVRLRRPKMLHDEQAAVIRGIYHNTTFAKWWSLQKIEYGDYAIKTAILARFIMVNDLSHIAPYNSTEAAMPHLIWWPLLPAEVTLRELIRRRPDMHLQVAMACIAGDYRDLWDELAPKPCSELMNQATQKEERSPRFPQSPRYPDSPNRNYYVEYLEKRARDLGMKPVDLPRTCSECEDAAVRDKEPTTTILDPWIIARRYAIVDSNPDECYYWGVGGQPNATGWELCICSSEDMRQEARDEEGLVLYQ
;
A
#
# COMPACT_ATOMS: atom_id res chain seq x y z
N MET A 1 -42.45 63.59 5.36
CA MET A 1 -41.78 64.87 5.60
C MET A 1 -40.30 64.59 5.83
N SER A 2 -39.49 65.07 4.90
CA SER A 2 -38.08 65.48 4.97
C SER A 2 -37.04 64.65 5.76
N SER A 3 -36.06 64.11 5.03
CA SER A 3 -34.69 63.84 5.49
C SER A 3 -33.96 65.14 5.88
N PRO A 4 -32.83 65.09 6.63
CA PRO A 4 -31.49 64.86 6.02
C PRO A 4 -30.56 63.95 6.86
N SER A 5 -29.87 62.97 6.26
CA SER A 5 -28.52 63.03 5.65
C SER A 5 -27.36 63.21 6.65
N GLN A 6 -26.53 62.17 6.83
CA GLN A 6 -25.07 62.27 6.65
C GLN A 6 -24.34 60.90 6.62
N HIS A 7 -23.73 60.65 5.47
CA HIS A 7 -22.63 59.75 5.08
C HIS A 7 -22.01 58.75 6.08
N LEU A 8 -22.10 57.46 5.72
CA LEU A 8 -21.08 56.45 6.02
C LEU A 8 -20.74 55.68 4.74
N LYS A 9 -19.45 55.63 4.40
CA LYS A 9 -18.89 54.78 3.34
C LYS A 9 -18.95 53.33 3.80
N GLY A 10 -19.77 52.50 3.15
CA GLY A 10 -19.78 51.05 3.33
C GLY A 10 -18.92 50.38 2.25
N GLY A 11 -17.79 49.82 2.66
CA GLY A 11 -17.03 48.82 1.90
C GLY A 11 -17.49 47.43 2.31
N ASN A 12 -17.52 46.52 1.33
CA ASN A 12 -17.93 45.13 1.43
C ASN A 12 -17.26 44.34 2.56
N ASN A 13 -18.00 43.46 3.22
CA ASN A 13 -17.77 42.01 3.18
C ASN A 13 -18.83 41.27 4.01
N TYR A 14 -19.62 40.45 3.33
CA TYR A 14 -20.53 39.49 3.96
C TYR A 14 -19.72 38.32 4.54
N GLN A 15 -20.17 37.90 5.71
CA GLN A 15 -19.66 36.81 6.53
C GLN A 15 -19.81 35.46 5.82
N GLU A 16 -18.72 34.70 5.74
CA GLU A 16 -18.75 33.25 5.59
C GLU A 16 -18.91 32.61 6.98
N ASP A 17 -19.98 31.83 7.14
CA ASP A 17 -20.18 30.94 8.27
C ASP A 17 -19.13 29.83 8.27
N GLY A 18 -18.52 29.62 9.44
CA GLY A 18 -17.33 28.82 9.64
C GLY A 18 -17.57 27.32 9.51
N ASN A 19 -17.01 26.75 8.45
CA ASN A 19 -16.70 25.33 8.36
C ASN A 19 -15.28 25.13 8.92
N THR A 20 -15.18 24.58 10.13
CA THR A 20 -13.89 24.29 10.80
C THR A 20 -13.15 23.15 10.08
N HIS A 21 -12.39 23.51 9.05
CA HIS A 21 -11.24 22.73 8.63
C HIS A 21 -10.15 22.85 9.71
N LEU A 22 -9.83 21.73 10.34
CA LEU A 22 -8.63 21.59 11.16
C LEU A 22 -7.40 21.76 10.25
N HIS A 23 -6.92 22.99 10.16
CA HIS A 23 -5.59 23.27 9.66
C HIS A 23 -4.57 22.57 10.58
N TYR A 24 -3.89 21.57 10.04
CA TYR A 24 -2.62 21.10 10.57
C TYR A 24 -1.64 22.29 10.54
N GLN A 25 -1.53 23.01 11.65
CA GLN A 25 -0.43 23.92 11.88
C GLN A 25 0.82 23.10 12.18
N ALA A 26 1.57 22.81 11.12
CA ALA A 26 2.98 22.51 11.24
C ALA A 26 3.70 23.77 11.74
N HIS A 27 3.96 23.85 13.04
CA HIS A 27 5.11 24.54 13.65
C HIS A 27 5.12 24.23 15.15
N VAL A 28 5.70 23.09 15.51
CA VAL A 28 6.28 22.90 16.84
C VAL A 28 7.78 22.79 16.61
N GLN A 29 8.52 23.82 17.02
CA GLN A 29 9.98 23.73 17.12
C GLN A 29 10.34 22.52 17.99
N PRO A 30 11.41 21.77 17.68
CA PRO A 30 11.86 20.68 18.53
C PRO A 30 12.04 21.21 19.97
N PRO A 31 11.62 20.47 21.01
CA PRO A 31 11.84 20.87 22.38
C PRO A 31 13.33 21.18 22.60
N PRO A 32 13.68 22.16 23.45
CA PRO A 32 15.05 22.63 23.63
C PRO A 32 16.03 21.59 24.21
N ASP A 33 15.58 20.39 24.57
CA ASP A 33 16.38 19.32 25.17
C ASP A 33 16.29 18.02 24.33
N ASP A 34 17.41 17.29 24.29
CA ASP A 34 17.58 15.95 23.68
C ASP A 34 16.75 14.84 24.38
N ASP A 35 15.62 15.18 25.02
CA ASP A 35 14.79 14.27 25.84
C ASP A 35 14.41 12.98 25.09
N HIS A 36 14.15 13.08 23.79
CA HIS A 36 13.85 11.94 22.93
C HIS A 36 15.06 11.04 22.67
N LEU A 37 16.25 11.60 22.49
CA LEU A 37 17.51 10.85 22.35
C LEU A 37 17.89 10.18 23.68
N GLN A 38 17.67 10.85 24.80
CA GLN A 38 17.89 10.27 26.12
C GLN A 38 16.91 9.13 26.42
N ALA A 39 15.65 9.29 26.03
CA ALA A 39 14.65 8.22 26.11
C ALA A 39 15.05 7.02 25.25
N LEU A 40 15.44 7.27 23.99
CA LEU A 40 15.87 6.25 23.04
C LEU A 40 17.10 5.47 23.55
N ARG A 41 18.12 6.17 24.07
CA ARG A 41 19.32 5.56 24.65
C ARG A 41 19.07 4.82 25.97
N GLY A 42 17.87 4.94 26.54
CA GLY A 42 17.53 4.38 27.84
C GLY A 42 18.31 5.03 28.99
N THR A 43 18.57 6.33 28.93
CA THR A 43 19.25 7.05 30.02
C THR A 43 18.27 7.74 30.96
N ARG A 44 17.15 8.24 30.44
CA ARG A 44 16.16 9.00 31.21
C ARG A 44 14.78 8.96 30.55
N LEU A 45 13.72 8.94 31.37
CA LEU A 45 12.35 9.18 30.88
C LEU A 45 12.16 10.65 30.47
N PRO A 46 11.43 10.91 29.37
CA PRO A 46 11.14 12.27 28.93
C PRO A 46 10.26 13.00 29.94
N SER A 47 10.42 14.32 30.02
CA SER A 47 9.63 15.17 30.91
C SER A 47 8.16 15.30 30.46
N ILE A 48 7.90 15.18 29.16
CA ILE A 48 6.58 15.29 28.53
C ILE A 48 6.44 14.16 27.49
N PHE A 49 5.27 13.51 27.46
CA PHE A 49 4.92 12.54 26.43
C PHE A 49 4.11 13.24 25.33
N ASP A 50 4.78 13.76 24.31
CA ASP A 50 4.18 14.50 23.20
C ASP A 50 3.90 13.59 21.98
N GLY A 51 3.06 12.57 22.19
CA GLY A 51 2.51 11.74 21.11
C GLY A 51 3.20 10.38 20.90
N THR A 52 2.81 9.69 19.84
CA THR A 52 3.18 8.28 19.57
C THR A 52 4.69 8.07 19.41
N TRP A 53 5.40 9.03 18.84
CA TRP A 53 6.83 8.91 18.56
C TRP A 53 7.68 8.90 19.85
N MET A 54 7.35 9.72 20.85
CA MET A 54 8.08 9.75 22.12
C MET A 54 7.92 8.43 22.89
N SER A 55 6.69 7.88 22.89
CA SER A 55 6.42 6.56 23.50
C SER A 55 7.26 5.47 22.84
N THR A 56 7.43 5.57 21.52
CA THR A 56 8.25 4.66 20.72
C THR A 56 9.74 4.72 21.13
N CYS A 57 10.30 5.92 21.33
CA CYS A 57 11.67 6.09 21.85
C CYS A 57 11.84 5.46 23.25
N VAL A 58 10.87 5.68 24.15
CA VAL A 58 10.91 5.10 25.51
C VAL A 58 10.86 3.58 25.48
N ILE A 59 9.96 2.99 24.66
CA ILE A 59 9.87 1.54 24.47
C ILE A 59 11.21 0.98 23.98
N HIS A 60 11.82 1.63 22.98
CA HIS A 60 13.13 1.25 22.48
C HIS A 60 14.18 1.25 23.61
N GLY A 61 14.32 2.35 24.34
CA GLY A 61 15.28 2.46 25.43
C GLY A 61 15.06 1.42 26.53
N ILE A 62 13.82 1.10 26.87
CA ILE A 62 13.49 0.02 27.84
C ILE A 62 13.96 -1.34 27.31
N ARG A 63 13.73 -1.66 26.02
CA ARG A 63 14.09 -2.96 25.44
C ARG A 63 15.60 -3.14 25.29
N HIS A 64 16.33 -2.07 25.02
CA HIS A 64 17.76 -2.13 24.74
C HIS A 64 18.65 -1.90 25.98
N ASN A 65 18.09 -1.42 27.09
CA ASN A 65 18.87 -1.12 28.30
C ASN A 65 18.27 -1.78 29.56
N GLU A 66 18.94 -2.81 30.08
CA GLU A 66 18.49 -3.55 31.27
C GLU A 66 18.43 -2.67 32.53
N ALA A 67 19.47 -1.88 32.80
CA ALA A 67 19.54 -1.02 33.98
C ALA A 67 18.40 0.01 33.97
N PHE A 68 18.07 0.55 32.79
CA PHE A 68 16.95 1.45 32.60
C PHE A 68 15.60 0.77 32.82
N ALA A 69 15.40 -0.42 32.25
CA ALA A 69 14.17 -1.21 32.44
C ALA A 69 13.91 -1.58 33.91
N MET A 70 14.99 -1.75 34.68
CA MET A 70 14.98 -2.02 36.12
C MET A 70 14.83 -0.77 37.00
N SER A 71 14.94 0.43 36.41
CA SER A 71 14.90 1.68 37.16
C SER A 71 13.52 1.95 37.78
N GLU A 72 13.53 2.57 38.96
CA GLU A 72 12.29 2.94 39.67
C GLU A 72 11.35 3.85 38.86
N PRO A 73 11.84 4.83 38.08
CA PRO A 73 10.98 5.63 37.21
C PRO A 73 10.23 4.79 36.17
N VAL A 74 10.92 3.85 35.50
CA VAL A 74 10.29 2.96 34.51
C VAL A 74 9.28 2.03 35.18
N ARG A 75 9.62 1.47 36.34
CA ARG A 75 8.68 0.63 37.11
C ARG A 75 7.39 1.37 37.46
N LYS A 76 7.49 2.63 37.89
CA LYS A 76 6.33 3.49 38.14
C LYS A 76 5.53 3.78 36.87
N LEU A 77 6.21 4.05 35.74
CA LEU A 77 5.55 4.24 34.45
C LEU A 77 4.74 3.01 34.03
N CYS A 78 5.33 1.82 34.10
CA CYS A 78 4.64 0.57 33.72
C CYS A 78 3.40 0.29 34.58
N LEU A 79 3.44 0.64 35.87
CA LEU A 79 2.30 0.44 36.78
C LEU A 79 1.21 1.52 36.59
N GLY A 80 1.61 2.77 36.40
CA GLY A 80 0.71 3.92 36.38
C GLY A 80 0.15 4.33 35.02
N SER A 81 0.77 3.92 33.90
CA SER A 81 0.35 4.29 32.55
C SER A 81 -0.71 3.36 31.99
N ASP A 82 -1.79 3.88 31.41
CA ASP A 82 -2.81 3.07 30.72
C ASP A 82 -2.24 2.34 29.48
N ASP A 83 -1.20 2.89 28.85
CA ASP A 83 -0.51 2.22 27.75
C ASP A 83 0.37 1.07 28.26
N ARG A 84 -0.13 -0.15 28.07
CA ARG A 84 0.54 -1.39 28.48
C ARG A 84 1.77 -1.74 27.62
N SER A 85 2.03 -1.02 26.53
CA SER A 85 3.25 -1.21 25.71
C SER A 85 4.53 -1.06 26.54
N PHE A 86 4.58 -0.12 27.49
CA PHE A 86 5.73 0.06 28.38
C PHE A 86 5.95 -1.15 29.30
N ALA A 87 4.86 -1.73 29.82
CA ALA A 87 4.93 -2.93 30.66
C ALA A 87 5.42 -4.14 29.84
N ARG A 88 4.89 -4.34 28.62
CA ARG A 88 5.37 -5.38 27.70
C ARG A 88 6.83 -5.20 27.34
N ALA A 89 7.26 -3.99 26.99
CA ALA A 89 8.65 -3.66 26.69
C ALA A 89 9.59 -4.03 27.84
N ARG A 90 9.22 -3.66 29.07
CA ARG A 90 9.97 -3.99 30.29
C ARG A 90 10.00 -5.50 30.51
N ASN A 91 8.85 -6.18 30.43
CA ASN A 91 8.76 -7.62 30.66
C ASN A 91 9.58 -8.40 29.62
N ALA A 92 9.59 -7.97 28.35
CA ALA A 92 10.47 -8.53 27.34
C ALA A 92 11.94 -8.40 27.74
N ARG A 93 12.37 -7.20 28.16
CA ARG A 93 13.76 -6.96 28.58
C ARG A 93 14.17 -7.86 29.76
N LEU A 94 13.29 -8.02 30.74
CA LEU A 94 13.56 -8.89 31.88
C LEU A 94 13.73 -10.34 31.45
N ILE A 95 12.85 -10.87 30.59
CA ILE A 95 12.95 -12.23 30.06
C ILE A 95 14.29 -12.41 29.35
N MET A 96 14.66 -11.47 28.46
CA MET A 96 15.94 -11.48 27.74
C MET A 96 17.16 -11.40 28.67
N SER A 97 17.01 -10.81 29.85
CA SER A 97 18.01 -10.78 30.93
C SER A 97 17.89 -11.97 31.92
N ASN A 98 17.22 -13.07 31.53
CA ASN A 98 17.03 -14.29 32.33
C ASN A 98 16.20 -14.10 33.62
N ILE A 99 15.30 -13.10 33.64
CA ILE A 99 14.41 -12.81 34.76
C ILE A 99 12.97 -12.99 34.28
N ILE A 100 12.21 -13.92 34.88
CA ILE A 100 10.80 -14.12 34.53
C ILE A 100 9.93 -13.16 35.37
N PRO A 101 9.35 -12.11 34.77
CA PRO A 101 8.48 -11.18 35.48
C PRO A 101 7.17 -11.83 35.90
N ASP A 102 6.51 -11.23 36.88
CA ASP A 102 5.11 -11.52 37.17
C ASP A 102 4.22 -10.74 36.20
N MET A 103 3.47 -11.46 35.36
CA MET A 103 2.61 -10.91 34.32
C MET A 103 1.17 -11.29 34.66
N THR A 104 0.48 -10.37 35.31
CA THR A 104 -0.82 -10.63 35.93
C THR A 104 -1.96 -10.55 34.94
N SER A 105 -1.79 -9.77 33.88
CA SER A 105 -2.72 -9.63 32.76
C SER A 105 -2.07 -10.10 31.45
N ASP A 106 -2.89 -10.60 30.53
CA ASP A 106 -2.47 -10.92 29.17
C ASP A 106 -1.92 -9.68 28.44
N ASP A 107 -2.41 -8.48 28.78
CA ASP A 107 -1.96 -7.22 28.17
C ASP A 107 -0.50 -6.85 28.54
N GLU A 108 0.06 -7.48 29.58
CA GLU A 108 1.44 -7.28 30.03
C GLU A 108 2.41 -8.28 29.42
N LYS A 109 1.90 -9.28 28.69
CA LYS A 109 2.73 -10.33 28.07
C LYS A 109 3.36 -9.80 26.78
N PRO A 110 4.70 -9.77 26.69
CA PRO A 110 5.39 -9.36 25.49
C PRO A 110 5.24 -10.39 24.36
N TYR A 111 5.05 -9.90 23.14
CA TYR A 111 4.99 -10.75 21.95
C TYR A 111 6.39 -11.14 21.46
N CYS A 112 7.32 -10.18 21.35
CA CYS A 112 8.71 -10.43 21.00
C CYS A 112 9.60 -10.50 22.25
N ILE A 113 10.10 -11.70 22.57
CA ILE A 113 10.90 -11.99 23.79
C ILE A 113 12.36 -12.37 23.51
N TRP A 114 12.80 -12.23 22.26
CA TRP A 114 14.11 -12.71 21.76
C TRP A 114 14.91 -11.63 21.02
N TYR A 115 14.52 -10.36 21.13
CA TYR A 115 15.19 -9.23 20.48
C TYR A 115 15.25 -8.01 21.41
N PRO A 116 16.42 -7.35 21.60
CA PRO A 116 17.67 -7.57 20.86
C PRO A 116 18.50 -8.77 21.33
N ASP A 117 18.27 -9.24 22.56
CA ASP A 117 19.02 -10.32 23.19
C ASP A 117 18.18 -11.60 23.33
N ILE A 118 18.85 -12.72 23.54
CA ILE A 118 18.23 -14.04 23.67
C ILE A 118 18.44 -14.55 25.10
N ALA A 119 17.35 -14.93 25.76
CA ALA A 119 17.42 -15.57 27.08
C ALA A 119 17.98 -17.01 26.99
N SER A 120 18.45 -17.55 28.10
CA SER A 120 18.91 -18.93 28.19
C SER A 120 17.76 -19.92 27.96
N GLU A 121 18.14 -21.14 27.55
CA GLU A 121 17.21 -22.25 27.36
C GLU A 121 16.42 -22.56 28.65
N ASP A 122 17.08 -22.52 29.81
CA ASP A 122 16.43 -22.73 31.11
C ASP A 122 15.40 -21.66 31.45
N THR A 123 15.69 -20.39 31.12
CA THR A 123 14.72 -19.30 31.29
C THR A 123 13.49 -19.55 30.45
N TYR A 124 13.66 -19.94 29.19
CA TYR A 124 12.55 -20.24 28.30
C TYR A 124 11.74 -21.47 28.73
N ARG A 125 12.39 -22.51 29.26
CA ARG A 125 11.73 -23.68 29.85
C ARG A 125 10.90 -23.32 31.08
N ALA A 126 11.44 -22.47 31.96
CA ALA A 126 10.71 -21.96 33.10
C ALA A 126 9.56 -21.01 32.69
N LEU A 127 9.76 -20.20 31.65
CA LEU A 127 8.74 -19.30 31.12
C LEU A 127 7.55 -20.05 30.53
N SER A 128 7.79 -21.08 29.71
CA SER A 128 6.72 -21.91 29.13
C SER A 128 5.98 -22.72 30.19
N THR A 129 6.65 -23.09 31.28
CA THR A 129 6.02 -23.76 32.43
C THR A 129 5.11 -22.80 33.21
N ARG A 130 5.58 -21.57 33.49
CA ARG A 130 4.82 -20.57 34.26
C ARG A 130 3.67 -19.94 33.46
N TYR A 131 3.87 -19.71 32.16
CA TYR A 131 2.90 -19.13 31.24
C TYR A 131 2.72 -20.02 30.00
N PRO A 132 1.93 -21.11 30.11
CA PRO A 132 1.75 -22.08 29.03
C PRO A 132 1.20 -21.50 27.73
N ASP A 133 0.49 -20.37 27.80
CA ASP A 133 -0.03 -19.65 26.63
C ASP A 133 1.07 -19.00 25.79
N MET A 134 2.24 -18.70 26.38
CA MET A 134 3.39 -18.12 25.67
C MET A 134 4.27 -19.17 24.97
N ARG A 135 3.95 -20.47 25.05
CA ARG A 135 4.79 -21.55 24.52
C ARG A 135 5.16 -21.41 23.04
N TYR A 136 4.29 -20.82 22.21
CA TYR A 136 4.59 -20.58 20.80
C TYR A 136 5.60 -19.44 20.60
N LEU A 137 5.56 -18.41 21.44
CA LEU A 137 6.57 -17.36 21.46
C LEU A 137 7.92 -17.90 21.93
N VAL A 138 7.90 -18.81 22.91
CA VAL A 138 9.10 -19.56 23.32
C VAL A 138 9.62 -20.43 22.18
N GLY A 139 8.75 -21.14 21.45
CA GLY A 139 9.13 -21.92 20.27
C GLY A 139 9.79 -21.07 19.18
N ARG A 140 9.28 -19.86 18.95
CA ARG A 140 9.90 -18.91 18.02
C ARG A 140 11.25 -18.40 18.54
N ALA A 141 11.38 -18.12 19.84
CA ALA A 141 12.68 -17.81 20.44
C ALA A 141 13.69 -18.96 20.28
N CYS A 142 13.24 -20.22 20.39
CA CYS A 142 14.08 -21.40 20.13
C CYS A 142 14.55 -21.45 18.67
N ALA A 143 13.69 -21.09 17.72
CA ALA A 143 14.07 -20.99 16.31
C ALA A 143 15.15 -19.92 16.06
N VAL A 144 15.10 -18.79 16.77
CA VAL A 144 16.16 -17.77 16.72
C VAL A 144 17.45 -18.26 17.38
N ALA A 145 17.35 -18.86 18.57
CA ALA A 145 18.51 -19.25 19.38
C ALA A 145 19.20 -20.54 18.88
N GLY A 146 18.45 -21.40 18.17
CA GLY A 146 18.87 -22.74 17.83
C GLY A 146 18.72 -23.75 18.98
N TYR A 147 17.72 -23.57 19.85
CA TYR A 147 17.43 -24.49 20.96
C TYR A 147 16.47 -25.60 20.51
N ASP A 148 16.96 -26.55 19.72
CA ASP A 148 16.14 -27.61 19.11
C ASP A 148 15.63 -28.66 20.10
N ASP A 149 16.39 -28.92 21.18
CA ASP A 149 15.96 -29.79 22.28
C ASP A 149 14.74 -29.19 22.99
N LEU A 150 14.84 -27.95 23.49
CA LEU A 150 13.70 -27.25 24.09
C LEU A 150 12.52 -27.12 23.12
N TYR A 151 12.75 -26.78 21.84
CA TYR A 151 11.66 -26.73 20.86
C TYR A 151 10.91 -28.06 20.77
N SER A 152 11.63 -29.18 20.85
CA SER A 152 11.06 -30.52 20.85
C SER A 152 10.26 -30.83 22.12
N GLU A 153 10.72 -30.35 23.29
CA GLU A 153 10.01 -30.48 24.57
C GLU A 153 8.66 -29.75 24.58
N LEU A 154 8.54 -28.61 23.89
CA LEU A 154 7.32 -27.78 23.88
C LEU A 154 6.11 -28.44 23.22
N GLY A 155 6.32 -29.48 22.40
CA GLY A 155 5.24 -30.23 21.75
C GLY A 155 4.31 -29.36 20.90
N LEU A 156 4.89 -28.40 20.17
CA LEU A 156 4.13 -27.45 19.34
C LEU A 156 3.64 -28.09 18.04
N LEU A 157 2.53 -27.58 17.52
CA LEU A 157 2.14 -27.85 16.14
C LEU A 157 3.16 -27.21 15.17
N PRO A 158 3.33 -27.75 13.95
CA PRO A 158 4.21 -27.18 12.93
C PRO A 158 3.72 -25.78 12.54
N GLU A 159 4.38 -24.75 13.07
CA GLU A 159 3.91 -23.37 13.01
C GLU A 159 4.72 -22.57 11.97
N VAL A 160 4.02 -21.83 11.11
CA VAL A 160 4.65 -21.18 9.93
C VAL A 160 5.60 -20.06 10.31
N SER A 161 5.31 -19.23 11.31
CA SER A 161 6.21 -18.16 11.74
C SER A 161 7.46 -18.69 12.42
N VAL A 162 7.36 -19.80 13.18
CA VAL A 162 8.53 -20.50 13.70
C VAL A 162 9.38 -21.06 12.55
N ALA A 163 8.77 -21.60 11.50
CA ALA A 163 9.50 -22.09 10.33
C ALA A 163 10.21 -20.96 9.58
N GLU A 164 9.55 -19.81 9.35
CA GLU A 164 10.17 -18.64 8.73
C GLU A 164 11.35 -18.12 9.56
N GLU A 165 11.18 -18.04 10.89
CA GLU A 165 12.22 -17.62 11.83
C GLU A 165 13.42 -18.60 11.87
N ALA A 166 13.15 -19.90 11.86
CA ALA A 166 14.17 -20.94 11.84
C ALA A 166 14.97 -20.92 10.54
N ARG A 167 14.31 -20.62 9.42
CA ARG A 167 14.95 -20.44 8.12
C ARG A 167 15.81 -19.17 8.07
N ASP A 168 15.35 -18.06 8.65
CA ASP A 168 16.15 -16.84 8.78
C ASP A 168 17.45 -17.09 9.56
N ASN A 169 17.39 -18.00 10.54
CA ASN A 169 18.51 -18.37 11.40
C ASN A 169 19.19 -19.69 11.00
N ILE A 170 19.03 -20.16 9.76
CA ILE A 170 19.44 -21.52 9.32
C ILE A 170 20.94 -21.81 9.48
N SER A 171 21.79 -20.77 9.59
CA SER A 171 23.22 -20.91 9.86
C SER A 171 23.51 -21.58 11.21
N LYS A 172 22.56 -21.52 12.15
CA LYS A 172 22.62 -22.24 13.43
C LYS A 172 22.10 -23.66 13.23
N LYS A 173 22.87 -24.65 13.70
CA LYS A 173 22.54 -26.08 13.57
C LYS A 173 21.14 -26.41 14.14
N GLY A 174 20.81 -25.91 15.34
CA GLY A 174 19.51 -26.16 15.96
C GLY A 174 18.35 -25.52 15.20
N SER A 175 18.52 -24.30 14.69
CA SER A 175 17.51 -23.63 13.85
C SER A 175 17.23 -24.42 12.57
N LYS A 176 18.28 -24.97 11.93
CA LYS A 176 18.12 -25.87 10.79
C LYS A 176 17.32 -27.13 11.13
N ILE A 177 17.60 -27.76 12.27
CA ILE A 177 16.85 -28.94 12.74
C ILE A 177 15.37 -28.59 12.97
N ILE A 178 15.08 -27.45 13.61
CA ILE A 178 13.72 -26.96 13.83
C ILE A 178 12.99 -26.76 12.50
N PHE A 179 13.63 -26.07 11.55
CA PHE A 179 13.08 -25.83 10.22
C PHE A 179 12.74 -27.14 9.51
N GLU A 180 13.70 -28.06 9.42
CA GLU A 180 13.50 -29.36 8.78
C GLU A 180 12.37 -30.16 9.46
N LYS A 181 12.32 -30.15 10.80
CA LYS A 181 11.29 -30.85 11.58
C LYS A 181 9.88 -30.33 11.27
N ILE A 182 9.71 -29.01 11.14
CA ILE A 182 8.43 -28.39 10.76
C ILE A 182 8.09 -28.73 9.30
N MET A 183 9.06 -28.58 8.39
CA MET A 183 8.84 -28.76 6.95
C MET A 183 8.63 -30.22 6.52
N LEU A 184 9.04 -31.19 7.35
CA LEU A 184 8.72 -32.60 7.17
C LEU A 184 7.27 -32.96 7.55
N GLN A 185 6.54 -32.07 8.22
CA GLN A 185 5.14 -32.30 8.55
C GLN A 185 4.23 -32.13 7.32
N PRO A 186 3.16 -32.93 7.20
CA PRO A 186 2.26 -32.86 6.03
C PRO A 186 1.43 -31.58 5.97
N VAL A 187 1.26 -30.88 7.10
CA VAL A 187 0.44 -29.68 7.25
C VAL A 187 1.14 -28.74 8.21
N CYS A 188 1.14 -27.43 7.90
CA CYS A 188 1.54 -26.36 8.82
C CYS A 188 0.33 -25.55 9.27
N TYR A 189 0.50 -24.79 10.35
CA TYR A 189 -0.54 -24.00 11.02
C TYR A 189 -0.13 -22.53 11.15
N ALA A 190 -1.09 -21.62 10.96
CA ALA A 190 -0.93 -20.21 11.28
C ALA A 190 -1.46 -19.95 12.69
N ILE A 191 -0.54 -19.87 13.65
CA ILE A 191 -0.85 -19.73 15.07
C ILE A 191 -0.44 -18.35 15.55
N LEU A 192 0.74 -17.90 15.16
CA LEU A 192 1.25 -16.57 15.44
C LEU A 192 0.76 -15.58 14.38
N ASN A 193 0.53 -14.33 14.78
CA ASN A 193 0.15 -13.26 13.88
C ASN A 193 0.88 -11.96 14.26
N ASP A 194 1.87 -11.62 13.45
CA ASP A 194 2.78 -10.49 13.70
C ASP A 194 2.13 -9.13 13.41
N TYR A 195 1.06 -9.09 12.61
CA TYR A 195 0.34 -7.84 12.32
C TYR A 195 -0.38 -7.28 13.53
N ASN A 196 -0.90 -8.15 14.39
CA ASN A 196 -1.69 -7.78 15.56
C ASN A 196 -1.07 -8.27 16.88
N ARG A 197 0.12 -8.89 16.84
CA ARG A 197 0.84 -9.43 18.00
C ARG A 197 -0.03 -10.40 18.81
N SER A 198 -0.70 -11.31 18.13
CA SER A 198 -1.61 -12.28 18.76
C SER A 198 -1.23 -13.72 18.47
N SER A 199 -1.77 -14.65 19.27
CA SER A 199 -1.68 -16.07 18.99
C SER A 199 -3.06 -16.74 19.08
N ASN A 200 -3.34 -17.68 18.18
CA ASN A 200 -4.57 -18.47 18.17
C ASN A 200 -4.25 -19.96 18.26
N SER A 201 -3.99 -20.43 19.48
CA SER A 201 -3.66 -21.83 19.75
C SER A 201 -4.88 -22.76 19.84
N LYS A 202 -6.10 -22.21 19.96
CA LYS A 202 -7.33 -22.99 20.17
C LYS A 202 -7.95 -23.48 18.87
N ASN A 203 -7.98 -22.63 17.84
CA ASN A 203 -8.53 -22.95 16.54
C ASN A 203 -7.63 -22.41 15.43
N PRO A 204 -6.40 -22.96 15.29
CA PRO A 204 -5.43 -22.46 14.34
C PRO A 204 -5.85 -22.75 12.90
N LEU A 205 -5.52 -21.85 11.98
CA LEU A 205 -5.81 -22.05 10.56
C LEU A 205 -4.85 -23.07 9.96
N ALA A 206 -5.39 -24.01 9.19
CA ALA A 206 -4.63 -25.00 8.43
C ALA A 206 -5.40 -25.45 7.15
N PRO A 207 -4.71 -25.82 6.07
CA PRO A 207 -3.25 -25.72 5.91
C PRO A 207 -2.80 -24.26 5.80
N ALA A 208 -1.70 -23.94 6.47
CA ALA A 208 -1.01 -22.67 6.35
C ALA A 208 0.33 -22.88 5.65
N PHE A 209 0.88 -21.82 5.09
CA PHE A 209 2.15 -21.87 4.39
C PHE A 209 3.05 -20.70 4.77
N MET A 210 4.35 -20.86 4.53
CA MET A 210 5.29 -19.74 4.62
C MET A 210 4.96 -18.78 3.48
N ASN A 211 4.71 -17.53 3.85
CA ASN A 211 4.12 -16.54 2.97
C ASN A 211 4.75 -15.15 3.17
N GLY A 212 5.83 -15.03 3.95
CA GLY A 212 6.46 -13.74 4.24
C GLY A 212 5.58 -12.82 5.09
N ASP A 213 4.80 -13.42 5.99
CA ASP A 213 3.90 -12.73 6.94
C ASP A 213 4.48 -12.69 8.36
N THR A 214 5.77 -13.03 8.52
CA THR A 214 6.50 -13.05 9.79
C THR A 214 7.59 -11.99 9.81
N ALA A 215 7.67 -11.22 10.89
CA ALA A 215 8.75 -10.29 11.19
C ALA A 215 9.96 -11.04 11.75
N VAL A 216 10.74 -11.68 10.87
CA VAL A 216 11.92 -12.48 11.26
C VAL A 216 13.02 -11.62 11.88
N ARG A 217 13.94 -12.25 12.63
CA ARG A 217 15.00 -11.61 13.39
C ARG A 217 15.84 -10.65 12.55
N SER A 218 16.23 -11.00 11.33
CA SER A 218 16.98 -10.12 10.43
C SER A 218 16.22 -8.81 10.10
N SER A 219 14.90 -8.89 9.91
CA SER A 219 14.06 -7.72 9.62
C SER A 219 13.97 -6.72 10.78
N LEU A 220 14.29 -7.14 12.01
CA LEU A 220 14.30 -6.28 13.19
C LEU A 220 15.57 -5.41 13.29
N ASP A 221 16.65 -5.80 12.59
CA ASP A 221 17.90 -5.02 12.50
C ASP A 221 17.81 -3.89 11.47
N VAL A 222 16.76 -3.86 10.66
CA VAL A 222 16.45 -2.70 9.82
C VAL A 222 15.85 -1.62 10.71
N ARG A 223 16.61 -0.56 10.95
CA ARG A 223 16.29 0.55 11.84
C ARG A 223 16.04 1.85 11.08
N VAL A 224 15.25 2.72 11.68
CA VAL A 224 14.84 4.01 11.10
C VAL A 224 15.28 5.13 12.01
N GLY A 225 16.16 5.99 11.50
CA GLY A 225 16.63 7.18 12.19
C GLY A 225 15.49 8.14 12.53
N LEU A 226 15.63 8.86 13.65
CA LEU A 226 14.67 9.87 14.12
C LEU A 226 14.28 10.91 13.04
N LYS A 227 15.20 11.26 12.15
CA LYS A 227 14.97 12.21 11.04
C LYS A 227 14.02 11.65 9.98
N ASP A 228 14.09 10.36 9.71
CA ASP A 228 13.33 9.67 8.66
C ASP A 228 12.00 9.10 9.18
N TYR A 229 11.88 8.93 10.51
CA TYR A 229 10.71 8.37 11.17
C TYR A 229 9.39 9.08 10.81
N LYS A 230 9.40 10.41 10.67
CA LYS A 230 8.20 11.20 10.28
C LYS A 230 7.66 10.81 8.90
N GLY A 231 8.54 10.38 7.99
CA GLY A 231 8.15 9.91 6.66
C GLY A 231 7.83 8.41 6.62
N TRP A 232 8.42 7.61 7.52
CA TRP A 232 8.49 6.15 7.42
C TRP A 232 7.68 5.39 8.48
N GLY A 233 7.09 6.08 9.46
CA GLY A 233 6.56 5.53 10.73
C GLY A 233 5.37 4.57 10.69
N LYS A 234 5.18 3.75 9.64
CA LYS A 234 4.16 2.69 9.62
C LYS A 234 4.62 1.45 8.82
N HIS A 235 5.76 0.86 9.18
CA HIS A 235 6.06 -0.52 8.77
C HIS A 235 4.92 -1.45 9.22
N TYR A 236 4.57 -2.44 8.40
CA TYR A 236 3.40 -3.30 8.66
C TYR A 236 3.62 -4.27 9.83
N PHE A 237 4.86 -4.51 10.23
CA PHE A 237 5.21 -5.21 11.46
C PHE A 237 5.71 -4.24 12.53
N ASN A 238 5.25 -4.44 13.77
CA ASN A 238 5.71 -3.72 14.95
C ASN A 238 5.71 -4.63 16.19
N ILE A 239 6.38 -5.78 16.08
CA ILE A 239 6.37 -6.83 17.12
C ILE A 239 7.18 -6.46 18.37
N THR A 240 8.11 -5.52 18.24
CA THR A 240 8.91 -4.90 19.31
C THR A 240 8.24 -3.69 19.94
N GLU A 241 7.18 -3.16 19.30
CA GLU A 241 6.39 -1.99 19.71
C GLU A 241 7.11 -0.63 19.62
N ASP A 242 8.36 -0.63 19.15
CA ASP A 242 9.20 0.55 18.94
C ASP A 242 9.27 0.99 17.46
N PHE A 243 8.44 0.43 16.57
CA PHE A 243 8.40 0.78 15.14
C PHE A 243 9.79 0.80 14.47
N ASN A 244 10.74 0.02 14.99
CA ASN A 244 12.12 -0.03 14.53
C ASN A 244 12.87 1.32 14.60
N ILE A 245 12.48 2.24 15.51
CA ILE A 245 13.12 3.55 15.64
C ILE A 245 14.54 3.46 16.20
N ASP A 246 15.47 4.27 15.70
CA ASP A 246 16.84 4.36 16.22
C ASP A 246 17.41 5.77 15.97
N GLU A 247 18.64 6.04 16.43
CA GLU A 247 19.32 7.32 16.25
C GLU A 247 19.64 7.56 14.77
N CYS A 248 20.11 6.51 14.11
CA CYS A 248 20.50 6.49 12.71
C CYS A 248 19.73 5.39 11.97
N SER A 249 19.40 5.65 10.71
CA SER A 249 18.83 4.62 9.83
C SER A 249 19.89 3.57 9.52
N SER A 250 19.49 2.30 9.45
CA SER A 250 20.35 1.22 8.96
C SER A 250 20.74 1.48 7.50
N GLU A 251 21.89 0.95 7.07
CA GLU A 251 22.27 0.97 5.65
C GLU A 251 21.28 0.17 4.80
N THR A 252 20.82 -0.96 5.35
CA THR A 252 19.74 -1.77 4.78
C THR A 252 18.39 -1.14 5.11
N THR A 253 17.47 -1.23 4.17
CA THR A 253 16.09 -0.78 4.34
C THR A 253 15.15 -1.94 4.09
N ASN A 254 13.91 -1.87 4.60
CA ASN A 254 12.88 -2.86 4.26
C ASN A 254 12.43 -2.76 2.79
N VAL A 255 13.02 -1.84 2.02
CA VAL A 255 12.88 -1.73 0.58
C VAL A 255 14.07 -2.46 -0.04
N GLU A 256 13.98 -3.78 -0.07
CA GLU A 256 14.98 -4.63 -0.67
C GLU A 256 14.63 -4.92 -2.13
N GLU A 257 15.68 -5.12 -2.92
CA GLU A 257 15.56 -5.69 -4.25
C GLU A 257 15.04 -7.12 -4.17
N LEU A 258 14.15 -7.47 -5.10
CA LEU A 258 13.82 -8.86 -5.33
C LEU A 258 15.03 -9.59 -5.94
N ALA A 259 15.58 -10.54 -5.19
CA ALA A 259 16.70 -11.37 -5.63
C ALA A 259 16.44 -12.01 -7.02
N PRO A 260 17.45 -12.10 -7.90
CA PRO A 260 17.30 -12.61 -9.27
C PRO A 260 16.58 -13.96 -9.37
N GLU A 261 16.89 -14.89 -8.47
CA GLU A 261 16.30 -16.23 -8.39
C GLU A 261 14.80 -16.21 -8.07
N HIS A 262 14.30 -15.12 -7.49
CA HIS A 262 12.89 -14.94 -7.13
C HIS A 262 12.07 -14.26 -8.23
N ILE A 263 12.69 -13.78 -9.31
CA ILE A 263 11.97 -13.20 -10.47
C ILE A 263 10.99 -14.22 -11.07
N ALA A 264 11.34 -15.51 -11.04
CA ALA A 264 10.46 -16.58 -11.51
C ALA A 264 9.11 -16.65 -10.77
N LEU A 265 9.01 -16.11 -9.55
CA LEU A 265 7.75 -16.08 -8.79
C LEU A 265 6.67 -15.23 -9.45
N PHE A 266 7.02 -14.30 -10.35
CA PHE A 266 6.03 -13.51 -11.11
C PHE A 266 5.30 -14.31 -12.19
N TYR A 267 5.94 -15.30 -12.81
CA TYR A 267 5.39 -16.02 -13.97
C TYR A 267 5.24 -17.53 -13.78
N THR A 268 5.62 -18.07 -12.61
CA THR A 268 5.35 -19.45 -12.23
C THR A 268 4.16 -19.56 -11.27
N PRO A 269 3.51 -20.74 -11.14
CA PRO A 269 2.53 -20.95 -10.08
C PRO A 269 3.15 -20.63 -8.72
N ILE A 270 2.41 -19.89 -7.89
CA ILE A 270 2.92 -19.46 -6.61
C ILE A 270 3.18 -20.69 -5.71
N LEU A 271 4.45 -20.90 -5.33
CA LEU A 271 4.89 -22.04 -4.51
C LEU A 271 4.11 -22.09 -3.22
N SER A 272 3.67 -23.26 -2.74
CA SER A 272 2.93 -23.35 -1.47
C SER A 272 3.67 -22.64 -0.34
N HIS A 273 4.95 -22.95 -0.14
CA HIS A 273 5.82 -22.21 0.76
C HIS A 273 6.71 -21.25 -0.02
N LEU A 274 6.56 -19.95 0.21
CA LEU A 274 7.46 -18.94 -0.37
C LEU A 274 8.88 -19.08 0.20
N PRO A 275 9.90 -18.74 -0.59
CA PRO A 275 11.25 -18.53 -0.07
C PRO A 275 11.28 -17.29 0.84
N THR A 276 12.37 -17.12 1.59
CA THR A 276 12.60 -15.89 2.35
C THR A 276 12.86 -14.76 1.37
N THR A 277 11.89 -13.86 1.21
CA THR A 277 12.00 -12.70 0.33
C THR A 277 11.00 -11.63 0.75
N ASN A 278 11.30 -10.37 0.44
CA ASN A 278 10.32 -9.31 0.52
C ASN A 278 9.29 -9.49 -0.61
N LYS A 279 8.08 -9.92 -0.24
CA LYS A 279 6.98 -10.16 -1.20
C LYS A 279 6.24 -8.91 -1.66
N ASP A 280 6.67 -7.70 -1.30
CA ASP A 280 5.99 -6.46 -1.65
C ASP A 280 5.80 -6.31 -3.16
N ALA A 281 6.84 -6.62 -3.93
CA ALA A 281 6.78 -6.58 -5.38
C ALA A 281 5.76 -7.60 -5.94
N LEU A 282 5.68 -8.79 -5.34
CA LEU A 282 4.70 -9.81 -5.73
C LEU A 282 3.26 -9.36 -5.45
N ILE A 283 3.03 -8.67 -4.32
CA ILE A 283 1.71 -8.09 -3.97
C ILE A 283 1.31 -7.03 -5.01
N LEU A 284 2.21 -6.08 -5.29
CA LEU A 284 1.97 -4.98 -6.22
C LEU A 284 1.70 -5.50 -7.64
N MET A 285 2.49 -6.44 -8.13
CA MET A 285 2.28 -7.03 -9.46
C MET A 285 0.97 -7.81 -9.54
N ALA A 286 0.65 -8.62 -8.52
CA ALA A 286 -0.61 -9.36 -8.50
C ALA A 286 -1.84 -8.43 -8.48
N ALA A 287 -1.75 -7.31 -7.77
CA ALA A 287 -2.77 -6.26 -7.79
C ALA A 287 -2.88 -5.61 -9.18
N TYR A 288 -1.75 -5.20 -9.77
CA TYR A 288 -1.65 -4.55 -11.08
C TYR A 288 -2.24 -5.41 -12.22
N GLU A 289 -1.95 -6.71 -12.21
CA GLU A 289 -2.51 -7.68 -13.17
C GLU A 289 -4.00 -7.97 -12.95
N GLY A 290 -4.54 -7.66 -11.76
CA GLY A 290 -5.85 -8.15 -11.33
C GLY A 290 -5.86 -9.67 -11.12
N ASN A 291 -4.74 -10.26 -10.72
CA ASN A 291 -4.59 -11.69 -10.48
C ASN A 291 -5.17 -12.06 -9.12
N LEU A 292 -6.45 -12.43 -9.09
CA LEU A 292 -7.20 -12.67 -7.85
C LEU A 292 -6.54 -13.71 -6.92
N GLU A 293 -6.15 -14.87 -7.46
CA GLU A 293 -5.59 -15.96 -6.66
C GLU A 293 -4.26 -15.57 -6.00
N ARG A 294 -3.36 -14.93 -6.77
CA ARG A 294 -2.09 -14.42 -6.22
C ARG A 294 -2.32 -13.30 -5.24
N TYR A 295 -3.18 -12.33 -5.57
CA TYR A 295 -3.42 -11.16 -4.74
C TYR A 295 -4.02 -11.55 -3.38
N VAL A 296 -5.06 -12.39 -3.36
CA VAL A 296 -5.68 -12.87 -2.11
C VAL A 296 -4.68 -13.61 -1.25
N ARG A 297 -3.81 -14.41 -1.86
CA ARG A 297 -2.81 -15.17 -1.14
C ARG A 297 -1.68 -14.29 -0.57
N LEU A 298 -1.26 -13.26 -1.30
CA LEU A 298 -0.07 -12.46 -0.96
C LEU A 298 -0.39 -11.22 -0.11
N ARG A 299 -1.56 -10.60 -0.31
CA ARG A 299 -1.92 -9.29 0.27
C ARG A 299 -1.78 -9.28 1.79
N ARG A 300 -1.42 -8.12 2.32
CA ARG A 300 -1.38 -7.87 3.77
C ARG A 300 -2.69 -7.24 4.26
N PRO A 301 -2.93 -7.24 5.59
CA PRO A 301 -4.09 -6.54 6.15
C PRO A 301 -4.11 -5.05 5.84
N LYS A 302 -2.94 -4.44 5.72
CA LYS A 302 -2.77 -3.04 5.35
C LYS A 302 -2.10 -2.95 3.98
N MET A 303 -2.68 -2.16 3.09
CA MET A 303 -2.14 -1.93 1.76
C MET A 303 -0.76 -1.29 1.79
N LEU A 304 0.09 -1.67 0.83
CA LEU A 304 1.32 -0.97 0.48
C LEU A 304 1.02 0.40 -0.13
N HIS A 305 2.03 1.24 -0.21
CA HIS A 305 1.90 2.61 -0.73
C HIS A 305 1.29 2.65 -2.15
N ASP A 306 1.83 1.86 -3.07
CA ASP A 306 1.40 1.83 -4.47
C ASP A 306 0.23 0.84 -4.73
N GLU A 307 -0.18 0.07 -3.73
CA GLU A 307 -1.12 -1.05 -3.91
C GLU A 307 -2.52 -0.60 -4.32
N GLN A 308 -3.01 0.53 -3.80
CA GLN A 308 -4.33 1.04 -4.18
C GLN A 308 -4.40 1.35 -5.68
N ALA A 309 -3.38 2.04 -6.22
CA ALA A 309 -3.29 2.36 -7.64
C ALA A 309 -3.21 1.08 -8.49
N ALA A 310 -2.40 0.11 -8.07
CA ALA A 310 -2.29 -1.20 -8.71
C ALA A 310 -3.63 -1.95 -8.70
N VAL A 311 -4.35 -1.96 -7.57
CA VAL A 311 -5.67 -2.58 -7.44
C VAL A 311 -6.67 -1.93 -8.39
N ILE A 312 -6.71 -0.61 -8.47
CA ILE A 312 -7.62 0.10 -9.37
C ILE A 312 -7.36 -0.32 -10.82
N ARG A 313 -6.10 -0.29 -11.27
CA ARG A 313 -5.72 -0.78 -12.60
C ARG A 313 -6.14 -2.24 -12.80
N GLY A 314 -5.84 -3.13 -11.85
CA GLY A 314 -6.25 -4.54 -11.92
C GLY A 314 -7.77 -4.73 -12.04
N ILE A 315 -8.58 -3.89 -11.37
CA ILE A 315 -10.05 -3.90 -11.46
C ILE A 315 -10.51 -3.51 -12.87
N TYR A 316 -9.93 -2.46 -13.46
CA TYR A 316 -10.23 -2.07 -14.84
C TYR A 316 -9.93 -3.19 -15.84
N HIS A 317 -8.90 -3.99 -15.59
CA HIS A 317 -8.45 -5.03 -16.52
C HIS A 317 -9.07 -6.42 -16.28
N ASN A 318 -9.54 -6.75 -15.07
CA ASN A 318 -10.03 -8.09 -14.73
C ASN A 318 -11.43 -8.09 -14.08
N THR A 319 -12.42 -8.71 -14.74
CA THR A 319 -13.81 -8.76 -14.26
C THR A 319 -13.98 -9.57 -12.98
N THR A 320 -13.28 -10.69 -12.85
CA THR A 320 -13.37 -11.55 -11.65
C THR A 320 -12.80 -10.84 -10.44
N PHE A 321 -11.68 -10.13 -10.63
CA PHE A 321 -11.06 -9.30 -9.61
C PHE A 321 -11.98 -8.14 -9.18
N ALA A 322 -12.58 -7.43 -10.15
CA ALA A 322 -13.57 -6.39 -9.89
C ALA A 322 -14.79 -6.93 -9.11
N LYS A 323 -15.30 -8.11 -9.49
CA LYS A 323 -16.42 -8.75 -8.80
C LYS A 323 -16.05 -9.09 -7.36
N TRP A 324 -14.88 -9.68 -7.12
CA TRP A 324 -14.43 -9.99 -5.77
C TRP A 324 -14.26 -8.72 -4.92
N TRP A 325 -13.70 -7.65 -5.48
CA TRP A 325 -13.57 -6.34 -4.81
C TRP A 325 -14.91 -5.71 -4.45
N SER A 326 -15.94 -5.88 -5.29
CA SER A 326 -17.29 -5.39 -4.99
C SER A 326 -17.95 -6.06 -3.78
N LEU A 327 -17.42 -7.20 -3.33
CA LEU A 327 -17.89 -7.93 -2.14
C LEU A 327 -17.10 -7.54 -0.87
N GLN A 328 -16.00 -6.79 -1.01
CA GLN A 328 -15.17 -6.42 0.13
C GLN A 328 -15.77 -5.26 0.91
N LYS A 329 -15.43 -5.17 2.20
CA LYS A 329 -15.69 -3.97 3.00
C LYS A 329 -14.70 -2.89 2.58
N ILE A 330 -15.14 -2.00 1.70
CA ILE A 330 -14.36 -0.84 1.26
C ILE A 330 -14.57 0.28 2.29
N GLU A 331 -13.49 0.67 2.97
CA GLU A 331 -13.50 1.70 4.01
C GLU A 331 -13.99 3.06 3.48
N TYR A 332 -14.46 3.91 4.39
CA TYR A 332 -14.92 5.25 4.06
C TYR A 332 -13.72 6.10 3.60
N GLY A 333 -13.71 6.52 2.33
CA GLY A 333 -12.61 7.28 1.72
C GLY A 333 -12.02 6.63 0.47
N ASP A 334 -12.25 5.33 0.25
CA ASP A 334 -11.75 4.64 -0.94
C ASP A 334 -12.76 4.68 -2.10
N TYR A 335 -13.04 5.91 -2.53
CA TYR A 335 -14.02 6.19 -3.58
C TYR A 335 -13.54 5.69 -4.95
N ALA A 336 -12.22 5.70 -5.18
CA ALA A 336 -11.60 5.32 -6.43
C ALA A 336 -11.79 3.82 -6.75
N ILE A 337 -11.64 2.92 -5.77
CA ILE A 337 -11.90 1.48 -5.98
C ILE A 337 -13.38 1.24 -6.36
N LYS A 338 -14.32 1.86 -5.66
CA LYS A 338 -15.77 1.73 -5.98
C LYS A 338 -16.06 2.19 -7.41
N THR A 339 -15.46 3.31 -7.79
CA THR A 339 -15.60 3.90 -9.13
C THR A 339 -15.03 2.98 -10.21
N ALA A 340 -13.85 2.42 -9.99
CA ALA A 340 -13.22 1.45 -10.88
C ALA A 340 -14.07 0.18 -11.07
N ILE A 341 -14.70 -0.31 -10.00
CA ILE A 341 -15.62 -1.46 -10.06
C ILE A 341 -16.80 -1.14 -10.98
N LEU A 342 -17.44 0.03 -10.78
CA LEU A 342 -18.56 0.47 -11.62
C LEU A 342 -18.12 0.64 -13.08
N ALA A 343 -16.94 1.20 -13.32
CA ALA A 343 -16.36 1.33 -14.66
C ALA A 343 -16.27 -0.05 -15.33
N ARG A 344 -15.67 -1.03 -14.64
CA ARG A 344 -15.52 -2.38 -15.17
C ARG A 344 -16.86 -3.04 -15.46
N PHE A 345 -17.85 -2.86 -14.59
CA PHE A 345 -19.20 -3.42 -14.80
C PHE A 345 -19.90 -2.81 -16.01
N ILE A 346 -19.82 -1.49 -16.19
CA ILE A 346 -20.33 -0.81 -17.39
C ILE A 346 -19.67 -1.37 -18.65
N MET A 347 -18.34 -1.53 -18.64
CA MET A 347 -17.56 -2.08 -19.76
C MET A 347 -17.94 -3.51 -20.16
N VAL A 348 -18.47 -4.30 -19.22
CA VAL A 348 -19.00 -5.64 -19.50
C VAL A 348 -20.53 -5.66 -19.67
N ASN A 349 -21.14 -4.50 -19.91
CA ASN A 349 -22.56 -4.31 -20.17
C ASN A 349 -23.49 -4.57 -18.96
N ASP A 350 -22.96 -4.56 -17.74
CA ASP A 350 -23.77 -4.69 -16.53
C ASP A 350 -24.05 -3.32 -15.89
N LEU A 351 -25.35 -2.99 -15.82
CA LEU A 351 -25.85 -1.78 -15.17
C LEU A 351 -26.62 -2.09 -13.88
N SER A 352 -26.58 -3.33 -13.39
CA SER A 352 -27.33 -3.76 -12.20
C SER A 352 -26.93 -3.00 -10.93
N HIS A 353 -25.68 -2.54 -10.88
CA HIS A 353 -25.10 -1.78 -9.77
C HIS A 353 -25.22 -0.25 -9.91
N ILE A 354 -25.84 0.24 -10.99
CA ILE A 354 -26.05 1.67 -11.20
C ILE A 354 -27.34 2.11 -10.52
N ALA A 355 -27.20 2.85 -9.42
CA ALA A 355 -28.32 3.52 -8.78
C ALA A 355 -28.87 4.65 -9.68
N PRO A 356 -30.19 4.89 -9.68
CA PRO A 356 -30.78 6.07 -10.31
C PRO A 356 -30.14 7.35 -9.79
N TYR A 357 -30.08 8.39 -10.62
CA TYR A 357 -29.53 9.68 -10.22
C TYR A 357 -30.21 10.23 -8.97
N ASN A 358 -29.44 10.38 -7.88
CA ASN A 358 -29.80 11.20 -6.73
C ASN A 358 -28.71 12.27 -6.55
N SER A 359 -29.09 13.48 -6.16
CA SER A 359 -28.19 14.64 -6.11
C SER A 359 -27.11 14.57 -5.02
N THR A 360 -26.96 13.44 -4.33
CA THR A 360 -26.20 13.33 -3.08
C THR A 360 -25.26 12.12 -2.93
N GLU A 361 -25.24 11.09 -3.79
CA GLU A 361 -24.68 9.79 -3.32
C GLU A 361 -23.70 8.96 -4.17
N ALA A 362 -23.33 9.28 -5.42
CA ALA A 362 -22.20 8.55 -6.06
C ALA A 362 -21.54 9.31 -7.22
N ALA A 363 -20.26 9.69 -7.05
CA ALA A 363 -19.35 9.95 -8.16
C ALA A 363 -19.26 8.72 -9.10
N MET A 364 -19.48 8.96 -10.38
CA MET A 364 -19.46 7.94 -11.42
C MET A 364 -18.08 7.85 -12.06
N PRO A 365 -17.73 6.70 -12.65
CA PRO A 365 -16.47 6.55 -13.37
C PRO A 365 -16.34 7.51 -14.54
N HIS A 366 -15.15 8.07 -14.67
CA HIS A 366 -14.76 8.96 -15.77
C HIS A 366 -14.37 8.16 -17.02
N LEU A 367 -13.61 7.08 -16.86
CA LEU A 367 -13.22 6.18 -17.94
C LEU A 367 -14.13 4.94 -17.98
N ILE A 368 -14.94 4.80 -19.04
CA ILE A 368 -15.88 3.67 -19.19
C ILE A 368 -15.72 2.88 -20.49
N TRP A 369 -14.65 3.13 -21.26
CA TRP A 369 -14.44 2.56 -22.60
C TRP A 369 -13.07 1.90 -22.82
N TRP A 370 -12.30 1.67 -21.75
CA TRP A 370 -11.00 1.00 -21.80
C TRP A 370 -10.75 0.14 -20.56
N PRO A 371 -10.23 -1.10 -20.67
CA PRO A 371 -9.74 -1.76 -21.88
C PRO A 371 -10.83 -2.43 -22.73
N LEU A 372 -12.07 -2.42 -22.26
CA LEU A 372 -13.22 -2.96 -22.96
C LEU A 372 -14.21 -1.86 -23.30
N LEU A 373 -14.86 -2.00 -24.44
CA LEU A 373 -15.84 -1.06 -24.94
C LEU A 373 -17.27 -1.58 -24.66
N PRO A 374 -18.11 -0.85 -23.89
CA PRO A 374 -19.50 -1.20 -23.70
C PRO A 374 -20.28 -1.17 -25.03
N ALA A 375 -21.29 -2.02 -25.17
CA ALA A 375 -22.20 -2.01 -26.30
C ALA A 375 -23.05 -0.73 -26.32
N GLU A 376 -23.37 -0.25 -27.52
CA GLU A 376 -24.17 0.96 -27.72
C GLU A 376 -25.52 0.94 -26.99
N VAL A 377 -26.21 -0.22 -26.96
CA VAL A 377 -27.48 -0.38 -26.23
C VAL A 377 -27.32 -0.17 -24.72
N THR A 378 -26.21 -0.61 -24.15
CA THR A 378 -25.87 -0.40 -22.74
C THR A 378 -25.64 1.08 -22.48
N LEU A 379 -24.89 1.76 -23.35
CA LEU A 379 -24.63 3.19 -23.24
C LEU A 379 -25.91 4.03 -23.32
N ARG A 380 -26.84 3.67 -24.22
CA ARG A 380 -28.17 4.29 -24.32
C ARG A 380 -28.97 4.13 -23.04
N GLU A 381 -28.97 2.93 -22.46
CA GLU A 381 -29.62 2.67 -21.17
C GLU A 381 -28.92 3.39 -20.00
N LEU A 382 -27.60 3.50 -20.03
CA LEU A 382 -26.82 4.22 -19.02
C LEU A 382 -27.22 5.68 -18.97
N ILE A 383 -27.30 6.37 -20.12
CA ILE A 383 -27.77 7.76 -20.18
C ILE A 383 -29.21 7.91 -19.71
N ARG A 384 -30.08 6.94 -20.03
CA ARG A 384 -31.46 6.94 -19.52
C ARG A 384 -31.52 6.89 -18.00
N ARG A 385 -30.60 6.17 -17.34
CA ARG A 385 -30.52 6.06 -15.86
C ARG A 385 -29.73 7.18 -15.20
N ARG A 386 -28.67 7.66 -15.86
CA ARG A 386 -27.67 8.61 -15.38
C ARG A 386 -27.38 9.67 -16.45
N PRO A 387 -28.27 10.67 -16.62
CA PRO A 387 -28.04 11.76 -17.57
C PRO A 387 -26.79 12.59 -17.27
N ASP A 388 -26.29 12.56 -16.03
CA ASP A 388 -25.05 13.19 -15.60
C ASP A 388 -23.79 12.57 -16.21
N MET A 389 -23.87 11.36 -16.79
CA MET A 389 -22.77 10.70 -17.49
C MET A 389 -22.69 11.02 -19.00
N HIS A 390 -23.37 12.08 -19.45
CA HIS A 390 -23.46 12.45 -20.87
C HIS A 390 -22.09 12.54 -21.55
N LEU A 391 -21.12 13.17 -20.90
CA LEU A 391 -19.76 13.34 -21.41
C LEU A 391 -19.05 12.00 -21.61
N GLN A 392 -19.06 11.14 -20.58
CA GLN A 392 -18.36 9.85 -20.60
C GLN A 392 -18.93 8.93 -21.68
N VAL A 393 -20.25 8.96 -21.89
CA VAL A 393 -20.89 8.17 -22.95
C VAL A 393 -20.56 8.74 -24.33
N ALA A 394 -20.54 10.07 -24.49
CA ALA A 394 -20.11 10.68 -25.74
C ALA A 394 -18.65 10.33 -26.08
N MET A 395 -17.75 10.32 -25.08
CA MET A 395 -16.36 9.86 -25.24
C MET A 395 -16.28 8.38 -25.63
N ALA A 396 -17.10 7.52 -25.02
CA ALA A 396 -17.21 6.11 -25.39
C ALA A 396 -17.74 5.93 -26.83
N CYS A 397 -18.65 6.79 -27.30
CA CYS A 397 -19.13 6.75 -28.68
C CYS A 397 -18.02 7.06 -29.68
N ILE A 398 -17.13 8.02 -29.37
CA ILE A 398 -15.94 8.30 -30.18
C ILE A 398 -15.02 7.07 -30.20
N ALA A 399 -14.76 6.47 -29.03
CA ALA A 399 -13.90 5.29 -28.91
C ALA A 399 -14.46 4.08 -29.68
N GLY A 400 -15.79 3.95 -29.75
CA GLY A 400 -16.49 2.83 -30.36
C GLY A 400 -17.02 3.02 -31.78
N ASP A 401 -16.82 4.20 -32.38
CA ASP A 401 -17.47 4.64 -33.64
C ASP A 401 -19.01 4.48 -33.62
N TYR A 402 -19.67 4.75 -32.49
CA TYR A 402 -21.13 4.69 -32.33
C TYR A 402 -21.81 5.98 -32.78
N ARG A 403 -21.97 6.15 -34.09
CA ARG A 403 -22.50 7.38 -34.69
C ARG A 403 -23.97 7.63 -34.40
N ASP A 404 -24.81 6.60 -34.45
CA ASP A 404 -26.24 6.74 -34.22
C ASP A 404 -26.53 7.25 -32.81
N LEU A 405 -25.92 6.63 -31.80
CA LEU A 405 -26.01 7.12 -30.41
C LEU A 405 -25.37 8.51 -30.25
N TRP A 406 -24.24 8.80 -30.88
CA TRP A 406 -23.65 10.14 -30.84
C TRP A 406 -24.60 11.22 -31.36
N ASP A 407 -25.28 10.95 -32.47
CA ASP A 407 -26.22 11.87 -33.09
C ASP A 407 -27.47 12.06 -32.22
N GLU A 408 -27.96 10.99 -31.59
CA GLU A 408 -29.02 11.05 -30.57
C GLU A 408 -28.61 11.91 -29.37
N LEU A 409 -27.37 11.76 -28.89
CA LEU A 409 -26.86 12.50 -27.72
C LEU A 409 -26.64 13.99 -28.02
N ALA A 410 -26.31 14.32 -29.27
CA ALA A 410 -26.03 15.66 -29.76
C ALA A 410 -25.14 16.48 -28.80
N PRO A 411 -23.93 15.99 -28.44
CA PRO A 411 -23.11 16.60 -27.39
C PRO A 411 -22.70 18.03 -27.73
N LYS A 412 -22.56 18.87 -26.69
CA LYS A 412 -21.96 20.19 -26.82
C LYS A 412 -20.44 20.04 -26.99
N PRO A 413 -19.80 20.78 -27.91
CA PRO A 413 -18.35 20.74 -28.06
C PRO A 413 -17.63 21.16 -26.77
N CYS A 414 -16.64 20.37 -26.35
CA CYS A 414 -15.73 20.64 -25.24
C CYS A 414 -14.33 20.11 -25.55
N SER A 415 -13.32 20.49 -24.75
CA SER A 415 -11.93 20.08 -24.98
C SER A 415 -11.74 18.57 -24.90
N GLU A 416 -12.41 17.89 -23.97
CA GLU A 416 -12.26 16.45 -23.74
C GLU A 416 -12.73 15.62 -24.95
N LEU A 417 -13.88 16.00 -25.54
CA LEU A 417 -14.40 15.35 -26.75
C LEU A 417 -13.50 15.60 -27.96
N MET A 418 -12.93 16.80 -28.07
CA MET A 418 -11.99 17.12 -29.15
C MET A 418 -10.68 16.36 -28.99
N ASN A 419 -10.14 16.27 -27.78
CA ASN A 419 -8.93 15.51 -27.46
C ASN A 419 -9.13 14.02 -27.78
N GLN A 420 -10.25 13.43 -27.33
CA GLN A 420 -10.59 12.04 -27.61
C GLN A 420 -10.80 11.78 -29.11
N ALA A 421 -11.45 12.69 -29.85
CA ALA A 421 -11.69 12.56 -31.28
C ALA A 421 -10.43 12.72 -32.13
N THR A 422 -9.53 13.61 -31.72
CA THR A 422 -8.27 13.88 -32.45
C THR A 422 -7.14 12.94 -32.05
N GLN A 423 -7.19 12.37 -30.84
CA GLN A 423 -6.11 11.58 -30.22
C GLN A 423 -4.76 12.32 -30.25
N LYS A 424 -4.76 13.64 -30.05
CA LYS A 424 -3.51 14.41 -29.96
C LYS A 424 -2.70 13.93 -28.75
N GLU A 425 -1.43 13.60 -28.97
CA GLU A 425 -0.47 13.41 -27.88
C GLU A 425 -0.06 14.77 -27.34
N GLU A 426 -0.48 15.12 -26.13
CA GLU A 426 0.20 16.18 -25.38
C GLU A 426 1.52 15.63 -24.83
N ARG A 427 2.61 16.38 -25.01
CA ARG A 427 3.93 16.00 -24.49
C ARG A 427 3.84 15.85 -22.98
N SER A 428 4.01 14.64 -22.46
CA SER A 428 4.43 14.49 -21.07
C SER A 428 5.79 15.17 -20.91
N PRO A 429 5.96 16.13 -19.98
CA PRO A 429 7.24 16.81 -19.74
C PRO A 429 8.38 15.85 -19.34
N ARG A 430 8.05 14.62 -18.91
CA ARG A 430 9.01 13.61 -18.46
C ARG A 430 9.62 12.75 -19.57
N PHE A 431 8.97 12.60 -20.71
CA PHE A 431 9.43 11.72 -21.80
C PHE A 431 9.61 12.50 -23.11
N PRO A 432 10.64 13.36 -23.23
CA PRO A 432 10.88 14.17 -24.42
C PRO A 432 11.29 13.38 -25.68
N GLN A 433 11.44 12.05 -25.57
CA GLN A 433 11.97 11.17 -26.62
C GLN A 433 10.96 10.15 -27.17
N SER A 434 9.69 10.14 -26.74
CA SER A 434 8.68 9.28 -27.37
C SER A 434 8.61 9.58 -28.88
N PRO A 435 8.54 8.55 -29.75
CA PRO A 435 8.52 8.74 -31.19
C PRO A 435 7.40 9.70 -31.58
N ARG A 436 7.70 10.71 -32.41
CA ARG A 436 6.66 11.48 -33.09
C ARG A 436 5.84 10.50 -33.94
N TYR A 437 4.64 10.15 -33.48
CA TYR A 437 3.62 9.78 -34.44
C TYR A 437 3.27 11.06 -35.21
N PRO A 438 3.21 11.02 -36.56
CA PRO A 438 2.98 12.21 -37.35
C PRO A 438 1.72 12.93 -36.88
N ASP A 439 1.83 14.27 -36.73
CA ASP A 439 0.72 15.20 -36.49
C ASP A 439 -0.27 15.14 -37.66
N SER A 440 -0.99 14.04 -37.77
CA SER A 440 -2.16 13.93 -38.62
C SER A 440 -3.35 14.06 -37.69
N PRO A 441 -4.12 15.16 -37.72
CA PRO A 441 -5.45 15.11 -37.14
C PRO A 441 -6.16 13.94 -37.82
N ASN A 442 -6.50 12.90 -37.07
CA ASN A 442 -7.38 11.83 -37.54
C ASN A 442 -8.74 12.47 -37.80
N ARG A 443 -8.88 13.16 -38.94
CA ARG A 443 -10.09 13.88 -39.31
C ARG A 443 -11.17 12.84 -39.55
N ASN A 444 -12.01 12.67 -38.55
CA ASN A 444 -13.10 11.72 -38.53
C ASN A 444 -14.44 12.46 -38.39
N TYR A 445 -15.51 11.69 -38.49
CA TYR A 445 -16.88 12.16 -38.31
C TYR A 445 -17.04 13.07 -37.08
N TYR A 446 -16.44 12.68 -35.95
CA TYR A 446 -16.55 13.37 -34.66
C TYR A 446 -15.85 14.72 -34.67
N VAL A 447 -14.63 14.82 -35.21
CA VAL A 447 -13.90 16.09 -35.33
C VAL A 447 -14.71 17.09 -36.18
N GLU A 448 -15.20 16.65 -37.35
CA GLU A 448 -15.98 17.52 -38.24
C GLU A 448 -17.30 17.98 -37.60
N TYR A 449 -17.98 17.06 -36.91
CA TYR A 449 -19.17 17.37 -36.13
C TYR A 449 -18.88 18.42 -35.06
N LEU A 450 -17.84 18.22 -34.25
CA LEU A 450 -17.49 19.11 -33.13
C LEU A 450 -17.12 20.51 -33.63
N GLU A 451 -16.31 20.60 -34.69
CA GLU A 451 -15.94 21.89 -35.29
C GLU A 451 -17.15 22.64 -35.86
N LYS A 452 -18.02 21.94 -36.59
CA LYS A 452 -19.23 22.54 -37.17
C LYS A 452 -20.15 23.04 -36.08
N ARG A 453 -20.44 22.20 -35.08
CA ARG A 453 -21.31 22.56 -33.96
C ARG A 453 -20.72 23.68 -33.10
N ALA A 454 -19.39 23.75 -32.96
CA ALA A 454 -18.73 24.86 -32.28
C ALA A 454 -18.97 26.18 -33.02
N ARG A 455 -18.78 26.19 -34.35
CA ARG A 455 -19.06 27.37 -35.20
C ARG A 455 -20.53 27.78 -35.12
N ASP A 456 -21.45 26.83 -35.17
CA ASP A 456 -22.90 27.09 -35.08
C ASP A 456 -23.30 27.70 -33.72
N LEU A 457 -22.57 27.37 -32.65
CA LEU A 457 -22.76 27.93 -31.30
C LEU A 457 -21.93 29.21 -31.04
N GLY A 458 -21.24 29.75 -32.05
CA GLY A 458 -20.40 30.94 -31.92
C GLY A 458 -19.10 30.72 -31.14
N MET A 459 -18.67 29.46 -30.97
CA MET A 459 -17.43 29.08 -30.31
C MET A 459 -16.30 28.93 -31.34
N LYS A 460 -15.06 29.16 -30.91
CA LYS A 460 -13.89 28.86 -31.73
C LYS A 460 -13.49 27.39 -31.52
N PRO A 461 -13.32 26.57 -32.57
CA PRO A 461 -12.93 25.17 -32.42
C PRO A 461 -11.57 24.93 -31.72
N VAL A 462 -10.73 25.96 -31.63
CA VAL A 462 -9.43 25.93 -30.95
C VAL A 462 -9.50 26.29 -29.47
N ASP A 463 -10.59 26.90 -29.02
CA ASP A 463 -10.77 27.40 -27.65
C ASP A 463 -12.06 26.82 -27.05
N LEU A 464 -12.18 25.49 -27.05
CA LEU A 464 -13.34 24.81 -26.47
C LEU A 464 -13.26 24.79 -24.94
N PRO A 465 -14.39 24.92 -24.23
CA PRO A 465 -14.39 24.91 -22.77
C PRO A 465 -14.01 23.53 -22.24
N ARG A 466 -13.23 23.52 -21.15
CA ARG A 466 -13.01 22.34 -20.30
C ARG A 466 -14.22 22.14 -19.39
N THR A 467 -14.63 20.90 -19.20
CA THR A 467 -15.84 20.50 -18.47
C THR A 467 -15.57 19.58 -17.28
N CYS A 468 -14.57 18.70 -17.37
CA CYS A 468 -14.18 17.74 -16.33
C CYS A 468 -12.71 17.33 -16.51
N SER A 469 -11.86 17.66 -15.54
CA SER A 469 -10.42 17.37 -15.59
C SER A 469 -10.10 15.89 -15.75
N GLU A 470 -10.83 15.04 -15.04
CA GLU A 470 -10.60 13.60 -15.02
C GLU A 470 -10.98 12.92 -16.35
N CYS A 471 -11.93 13.51 -17.10
CA CYS A 471 -12.27 13.05 -18.44
C CYS A 471 -11.21 13.47 -19.47
N GLU A 472 -10.50 14.57 -19.22
CA GLU A 472 -9.38 14.99 -20.08
C GLU A 472 -8.22 14.00 -19.97
N ASP A 473 -7.85 13.58 -18.76
CA ASP A 473 -6.84 12.54 -18.54
C ASP A 473 -7.23 11.24 -19.24
N ALA A 474 -8.51 10.87 -19.20
CA ALA A 474 -9.05 9.70 -19.90
C ALA A 474 -8.97 9.79 -21.44
N ALA A 475 -8.84 11.00 -22.00
CA ALA A 475 -8.73 11.23 -23.44
C ALA A 475 -7.33 10.94 -24.00
N VAL A 476 -6.33 10.70 -23.15
CA VAL A 476 -4.97 10.34 -23.57
C VAL A 476 -4.99 9.07 -24.44
N ARG A 477 -4.28 9.12 -25.57
CA ARG A 477 -4.24 8.04 -26.57
C ARG A 477 -3.63 6.76 -26.00
N ASP A 478 -2.42 6.86 -25.47
CA ASP A 478 -1.73 5.73 -24.87
C ASP A 478 -2.04 5.64 -23.37
N LYS A 479 -2.88 4.66 -23.03
CA LYS A 479 -3.27 4.39 -21.63
C LYS A 479 -2.27 3.45 -20.96
N GLU A 480 -1.56 2.60 -21.69
CA GLU A 480 -0.64 1.62 -21.11
C GLU A 480 0.77 1.86 -21.66
N PRO A 481 1.41 3.00 -21.30
CA PRO A 481 2.67 3.40 -21.90
C PRO A 481 3.78 2.40 -21.62
N THR A 482 4.40 1.92 -22.69
CA THR A 482 5.49 0.95 -22.64
C THR A 482 6.86 1.62 -22.49
N THR A 483 7.85 0.83 -22.08
CA THR A 483 9.25 1.28 -21.97
C THR A 483 10.16 0.39 -22.79
N THR A 484 11.25 0.96 -23.28
CA THR A 484 12.39 0.22 -23.86
C THR A 484 13.59 0.17 -22.92
N ILE A 485 13.48 0.80 -21.75
CA ILE A 485 14.50 0.81 -20.71
C ILE A 485 14.25 -0.39 -19.80
N LEU A 486 15.16 -1.36 -19.84
CA LEU A 486 15.21 -2.47 -18.91
C LEU A 486 15.90 -2.02 -17.63
N ASP A 487 15.11 -1.89 -16.56
CA ASP A 487 15.63 -1.58 -15.24
C ASP A 487 16.48 -2.75 -14.70
N PRO A 488 17.59 -2.45 -14.00
CA PRO A 488 18.46 -3.47 -13.43
C PRO A 488 17.81 -4.27 -12.29
N TRP A 489 16.79 -3.70 -11.64
CA TRP A 489 16.29 -4.16 -10.34
C TRP A 489 14.76 -4.09 -10.27
N ILE A 490 14.11 -5.07 -9.63
CA ILE A 490 12.71 -4.96 -9.21
C ILE A 490 12.68 -4.60 -7.72
N ILE A 491 12.20 -3.40 -7.40
CA ILE A 491 12.20 -2.87 -6.03
C ILE A 491 10.84 -2.27 -5.71
N ALA A 492 10.15 -2.80 -4.69
CA ALA A 492 8.86 -2.29 -4.24
C ALA A 492 8.99 -1.09 -3.28
N ARG A 493 9.57 0.01 -3.79
CA ARG A 493 9.63 1.29 -3.06
C ARG A 493 8.35 2.10 -3.26
N ARG A 494 8.23 3.23 -2.54
CA ARG A 494 7.18 4.21 -2.84
C ARG A 494 7.37 4.74 -4.26
N TYR A 495 6.29 4.82 -5.03
CA TYR A 495 6.33 5.25 -6.43
C TYR A 495 7.19 4.32 -7.31
N ALA A 496 7.19 3.03 -7.01
CA ALA A 496 7.89 2.02 -7.80
C ALA A 496 7.12 1.64 -9.06
N ILE A 497 5.79 1.56 -8.95
CA ILE A 497 4.90 1.26 -10.08
C ILE A 497 3.87 2.36 -10.29
N VAL A 498 4.08 3.52 -9.68
CA VAL A 498 3.23 4.70 -9.78
C VAL A 498 4.14 5.85 -10.18
N ASP A 499 3.85 6.54 -11.28
CA ASP A 499 4.68 7.68 -11.67
C ASP A 499 4.70 8.73 -10.56
N SER A 500 5.86 9.33 -10.30
CA SER A 500 6.08 10.32 -9.26
C SER A 500 5.40 11.68 -9.54
N ASN A 501 4.53 11.78 -10.56
CA ASN A 501 3.75 12.99 -10.81
C ASN A 501 2.44 12.89 -10.05
N PRO A 502 2.17 13.82 -9.13
CA PRO A 502 0.94 13.76 -8.33
C PRO A 502 -0.33 14.17 -9.11
N ASP A 503 -0.22 14.63 -10.35
CA ASP A 503 -1.27 15.48 -10.92
C ASP A 503 -2.23 14.79 -11.90
N GLU A 504 -1.90 13.61 -12.46
CA GLU A 504 -2.69 13.05 -13.58
C GLU A 504 -2.73 11.51 -13.56
N CYS A 505 -3.92 10.94 -13.33
CA CYS A 505 -4.20 9.52 -13.51
C CYS A 505 -5.53 9.35 -14.22
N TYR A 506 -5.52 8.69 -15.38
CA TYR A 506 -6.72 8.61 -16.21
C TYR A 506 -7.79 7.64 -15.67
N TYR A 507 -7.50 6.88 -14.60
CA TYR A 507 -8.45 5.98 -13.95
C TYR A 507 -9.35 6.68 -12.90
N TRP A 508 -8.84 7.70 -12.21
CA TRP A 508 -9.58 8.40 -11.13
C TRP A 508 -9.17 9.87 -10.88
N GLY A 509 -8.32 10.45 -11.74
CA GLY A 509 -8.12 11.90 -11.87
C GLY A 509 -7.11 12.58 -10.94
N VAL A 510 -6.75 11.99 -9.79
CA VAL A 510 -5.82 12.61 -8.83
C VAL A 510 -4.85 11.57 -8.30
N GLY A 511 -3.54 11.79 -8.48
CA GLY A 511 -2.47 10.89 -8.06
C GLY A 511 -1.72 10.28 -9.23
N GLY A 512 -0.69 9.48 -8.93
CA GLY A 512 0.18 8.94 -9.96
C GLY A 512 -0.47 7.79 -10.74
N GLN A 513 -0.17 7.74 -12.03
CA GLN A 513 -0.59 6.69 -12.94
C GLN A 513 0.11 5.36 -12.60
N PRO A 514 -0.62 4.26 -12.34
CA PRO A 514 0.00 2.94 -12.18
C PRO A 514 0.61 2.49 -13.52
N ASN A 515 1.90 2.17 -13.50
CA ASN A 515 2.68 1.67 -14.61
C ASN A 515 3.76 0.70 -14.10
N ALA A 516 3.60 -0.60 -14.40
CA ALA A 516 4.58 -1.63 -14.07
C ALA A 516 5.38 -2.12 -15.30
N THR A 517 5.41 -1.36 -16.40
CA THR A 517 6.00 -1.83 -17.67
C THR A 517 7.50 -2.08 -17.58
N GLY A 518 8.25 -1.36 -16.74
CA GLY A 518 9.65 -1.68 -16.45
C GLY A 518 9.81 -3.07 -15.80
N TRP A 519 8.88 -3.44 -14.91
CA TRP A 519 8.85 -4.77 -14.29
C TRP A 519 8.41 -5.84 -15.30
N GLU A 520 7.41 -5.57 -16.13
CA GLU A 520 6.98 -6.47 -17.21
C GLU A 520 8.13 -6.76 -18.18
N LEU A 521 8.89 -5.72 -18.56
CA LEU A 521 10.07 -5.85 -19.41
C LEU A 521 11.16 -6.69 -18.73
N CYS A 522 11.41 -6.47 -17.44
CA CYS A 522 12.34 -7.27 -16.66
C CYS A 522 11.91 -8.74 -16.56
N ILE A 523 10.62 -8.99 -16.34
CA ILE A 523 10.02 -10.33 -16.28
C ILE A 523 10.19 -11.08 -17.61
N CYS A 524 9.97 -10.43 -18.75
CA CYS A 524 10.05 -11.09 -20.06
C CYS A 524 11.47 -11.22 -20.63
N SER A 525 12.42 -10.42 -20.13
CA SER A 525 13.81 -10.43 -20.61
C SER A 525 14.54 -11.75 -20.33
N SER A 526 15.61 -12.05 -21.07
CA SER A 526 16.47 -13.20 -20.76
C SER A 526 17.30 -12.94 -19.49
N GLU A 527 17.89 -14.00 -18.93
CA GLU A 527 18.83 -13.87 -17.82
C GLU A 527 20.06 -13.05 -18.21
N ASP A 528 20.62 -13.31 -19.40
CA ASP A 528 21.75 -12.56 -19.94
C ASP A 528 21.45 -11.05 -20.04
N MET A 529 20.28 -10.67 -20.56
CA MET A 529 19.88 -9.25 -20.68
C MET A 529 19.66 -8.59 -19.33
N ARG A 530 19.11 -9.32 -18.35
CA ARG A 530 18.99 -8.81 -16.98
C ARG A 530 20.35 -8.64 -16.32
N GLN A 531 21.29 -9.55 -16.58
CA GLN A 531 22.64 -9.43 -16.05
C GLN A 531 23.37 -8.23 -16.68
N GLU A 532 23.28 -8.07 -17.99
CA GLU A 532 23.82 -6.90 -18.71
C GLU A 532 23.23 -5.59 -18.17
N ALA A 533 21.90 -5.53 -17.99
CA ALA A 533 21.25 -4.37 -17.38
C ALA A 533 21.78 -4.07 -15.96
N ARG A 534 22.09 -5.09 -15.14
CA ARG A 534 22.68 -4.88 -13.82
C ARG A 534 24.12 -4.36 -13.89
N ASP A 535 24.91 -4.89 -14.82
CA ASP A 535 26.30 -4.50 -15.02
C ASP A 535 26.40 -3.05 -15.55
N GLU A 536 25.42 -2.62 -16.35
CA GLU A 536 25.36 -1.28 -16.97
C GLU A 536 24.49 -0.26 -16.20
N GLU A 537 23.91 -0.65 -15.06
CA GLU A 537 22.93 0.14 -14.29
C GLU A 537 21.68 0.57 -15.10
N GLY A 538 21.28 -0.27 -16.06
CA GLY A 538 20.12 -0.12 -16.93
C GLY A 538 20.50 -0.31 -18.39
N LEU A 539 19.59 -0.90 -19.19
CA LEU A 539 19.84 -1.23 -20.59
C LEU A 539 18.70 -0.73 -21.49
N VAL A 540 19.04 -0.05 -22.59
CA VAL A 540 18.05 0.31 -23.64
C VAL A 540 18.00 -0.81 -24.66
N LEU A 541 16.87 -1.50 -24.76
CA LEU A 541 16.83 -2.81 -25.46
C LEU A 541 16.95 -2.74 -26.99
N TYR A 542 16.76 -1.57 -27.61
CA TYR A 542 16.92 -1.35 -29.04
C TYR A 542 17.29 0.12 -29.29
N GLN A 543 18.43 0.39 -29.91
CA GLN A 543 18.84 1.73 -30.38
C GLN A 543 18.60 1.89 -31.88
#